data_AF-A0A517SAU5-F1
#
_entry.id   AF-A0A517SAU5-F1
#
_cell.length_a   1.000
_cell.length_b   1.000
_cell.length_c   1.000
_cell.angle_alpha   90.00
_cell.angle_beta   90.00
_cell.angle_gamma   90.00
#
_symmetry.space_group_name_H-M   'P 1'
#
loop_
_entity.id
_entity.type
_entity.pdbx_description
1 polymer ?
#
loop_
_entity_poly.entity_id
_entity_poly.type
_entity_poly.pdbx_seq_one_letter_code
_entity_poly.pdbx_strand_id
1 'polypeptide(L)'
;MNRELEQKYLEMQAAPKKVFFSQLPEDADIHEAASAEAQEDDFVLTPRTSVPSPIKPEAPASKKGSQPTVATPTPAASIDDLPDLDSPEAAQAVKTPAASLSDGGVAHSVATGGDALLDIARSEEAEGKKKRRGRPTGPIRTATGFIIFCPYGCKVEVKDQHKGMTGKCPKCRAPFIVPTAPPDYEFAKEREKSVADSAAASAAPGGFVAWMHDVHVHTVNPTKLKLKEASLSKEFALFDFGFGPGKLLVVSLAPKKAGGMFGGAKKGGSDPREAVLTHLKEGKAPEDLPVATKQVYSADDARQIRVVWPEASRASSAFHGIPVFGKQMIAVQLPLVGDGDPQYASFTLSQFREFNKHLEEMFGVDGLAANLGIPMTDEFSTAKCHYSEAQVKSLKDPEWYLADTARPTVIAGYRCEGCGITVSEAARKKEKLGGANGKGIAKATCPKCKKKFGNKPLYTFPEAESGPSISGETPAAKA
;
A
#
# COMPACT_ATOMS: atom_id res chain seq x y z
N MET A 1 -0.95 35.23 -43.25
CA MET A 1 -1.68 35.29 -41.97
C MET A 1 -2.71 36.40 -42.07
N ASN A 2 -3.95 36.12 -41.69
CA ASN A 2 -5.07 37.01 -41.96
C ASN A 2 -5.16 38.10 -40.88
N ARG A 3 -4.78 39.33 -41.23
CA ARG A 3 -4.59 40.47 -40.31
C ARG A 3 -5.87 40.82 -39.52
N GLU A 4 -7.02 40.54 -40.11
CA GLU A 4 -8.33 40.74 -39.50
C GLU A 4 -8.59 39.81 -38.31
N LEU A 5 -8.04 38.59 -38.35
CA LEU A 5 -8.20 37.61 -37.28
C LEU A 5 -7.39 38.01 -36.03
N GLU A 6 -6.25 38.65 -36.25
CA GLU A 6 -5.34 39.14 -35.21
C GLU A 6 -5.93 40.35 -34.48
N GLN A 7 -6.57 41.28 -35.22
CA GLN A 7 -7.31 42.39 -34.63
C GLN A 7 -8.51 41.92 -33.81
N LYS A 8 -9.25 40.93 -34.31
CA LYS A 8 -10.41 40.38 -33.59
C LYS A 8 -10.01 39.65 -32.31
N TYR A 9 -8.81 39.07 -32.29
CA TYR A 9 -8.25 38.43 -31.11
C TYR A 9 -7.82 39.46 -30.04
N LEU A 10 -7.23 40.58 -30.47
CA LEU A 10 -6.88 41.69 -29.58
C LEU A 10 -8.11 42.37 -28.98
N GLU A 11 -9.19 42.54 -29.75
CA GLU A 11 -10.46 43.07 -29.23
C GLU A 11 -11.12 42.15 -28.20
N MET A 12 -11.07 40.83 -28.38
CA MET A 12 -11.59 39.89 -27.39
C MET A 12 -10.78 39.89 -26.08
N GLN A 13 -9.48 40.17 -26.14
CA GLN A 13 -8.67 40.32 -24.94
C GLN A 13 -8.90 41.66 -24.22
N ALA A 14 -9.23 42.73 -24.97
CA ALA A 14 -9.49 44.05 -24.39
C ALA A 14 -10.85 44.14 -23.65
N ALA A 15 -11.82 43.30 -24.01
CA ALA A 15 -13.14 43.26 -23.38
C ALA A 15 -13.52 41.83 -22.94
N PRO A 16 -12.94 41.31 -21.83
CA PRO A 16 -13.37 40.03 -21.29
C PRO A 16 -14.84 40.13 -20.89
N LYS A 17 -15.71 39.38 -21.56
CA LYS A 17 -17.13 39.28 -21.21
C LYS A 17 -17.23 38.90 -19.74
N LYS A 18 -17.84 39.76 -18.92
CA LYS A 18 -18.21 39.45 -17.55
C LYS A 18 -19.08 38.20 -17.55
N VAL A 19 -18.53 37.11 -17.06
CA VAL A 19 -19.27 35.88 -16.82
C VAL A 19 -20.14 36.15 -15.59
N PHE A 20 -21.44 36.34 -15.80
CA PHE A 20 -22.41 36.35 -14.70
C PHE A 20 -22.46 34.93 -14.12
N PHE A 21 -21.82 34.73 -12.97
CA PHE A 21 -22.12 33.57 -12.14
C PHE A 21 -23.55 33.77 -11.61
N SER A 22 -24.45 32.87 -12.01
CA SER A 22 -25.80 32.76 -11.48
C SER A 22 -25.73 32.63 -9.95
N GLN A 23 -26.06 33.73 -9.27
CA GLN A 23 -26.39 33.73 -7.85
C GLN A 23 -27.69 32.91 -7.69
N LEU A 24 -27.59 31.81 -6.96
CA LEU A 24 -28.75 31.09 -6.44
C LEU A 24 -29.48 32.03 -5.47
N PRO A 25 -30.80 32.26 -5.64
CA PRO A 25 -31.57 33.00 -4.65
C PRO A 25 -31.68 32.17 -3.37
N GLU A 26 -31.11 32.70 -2.29
CA GLU A 26 -31.58 32.42 -0.94
C GLU A 26 -32.94 33.11 -0.77
N ASP A 27 -33.84 32.43 -0.06
CA ASP A 27 -35.19 32.87 0.33
C ASP A 27 -36.32 32.74 -0.72
N ALA A 28 -36.97 31.57 -0.70
CA ALA A 28 -38.38 31.45 -1.09
C ALA A 28 -39.09 30.47 -0.17
N ASP A 29 -39.96 31.02 0.68
CA ASP A 29 -40.94 30.35 1.53
C ASP A 29 -41.78 29.35 0.73
N ILE A 30 -41.78 28.08 1.14
CA ILE A 30 -42.70 27.07 0.62
C ILE A 30 -43.84 26.92 1.63
N HIS A 31 -44.90 27.67 1.38
CA HIS A 31 -46.20 27.47 2.01
C HIS A 31 -46.84 26.16 1.55
N GLU A 32 -47.36 25.45 2.54
CA GLU A 32 -48.25 24.30 2.48
C GLU A 32 -49.64 24.71 1.97
N ALA A 33 -50.18 24.04 0.94
CA ALA A 33 -51.62 23.83 0.75
C ALA A 33 -51.91 22.80 -0.35
N ALA A 34 -53.00 22.08 -0.13
CA ALA A 34 -53.41 20.85 -0.77
C ALA A 34 -54.26 21.02 -2.05
N SER A 35 -54.42 19.88 -2.73
CA SER A 35 -55.59 19.42 -3.54
C SER A 35 -56.04 20.26 -4.75
N ALA A 36 -55.96 19.68 -5.95
CA ALA A 36 -57.14 19.20 -6.70
C ALA A 36 -56.75 18.61 -8.08
N GLU A 37 -57.72 17.85 -8.60
CA GLU A 37 -57.78 16.86 -9.66
C GLU A 37 -57.52 17.32 -11.12
N ALA A 38 -57.17 16.31 -11.94
CA ALA A 38 -57.63 16.02 -13.31
C ALA A 38 -56.99 16.63 -14.57
N GLN A 39 -56.97 15.76 -15.61
CA GLN A 39 -56.72 15.90 -17.06
C GLN A 39 -55.25 15.71 -17.49
N GLU A 40 -54.82 14.52 -17.96
CA GLU A 40 -55.14 13.86 -19.25
C GLU A 40 -54.86 14.77 -20.46
N ASP A 41 -53.65 14.68 -21.04
CA ASP A 41 -53.49 14.33 -22.46
C ASP A 41 -52.01 14.21 -22.92
N ASP A 42 -51.77 13.12 -23.65
CA ASP A 42 -51.03 13.03 -24.91
C ASP A 42 -49.49 13.22 -24.96
N PHE A 43 -48.75 12.11 -24.82
CA PHE A 43 -47.54 11.91 -25.64
C PHE A 43 -47.27 10.42 -25.93
N VAL A 44 -47.68 9.99 -27.12
CA VAL A 44 -47.45 8.66 -27.68
C VAL A 44 -46.12 8.61 -28.44
N LEU A 45 -45.24 7.66 -28.08
CA LEU A 45 -44.19 7.17 -28.98
C LEU A 45 -44.38 5.68 -29.23
N THR A 46 -44.66 5.40 -30.51
CA THR A 46 -44.99 4.11 -31.14
C THR A 46 -43.98 2.97 -30.90
N PRO A 47 -44.44 1.72 -30.73
CA PRO A 47 -43.60 0.53 -30.77
C PRO A 47 -43.53 -0.07 -32.19
N ARG A 48 -42.33 -0.54 -32.58
CA ARG A 48 -42.08 -1.25 -33.83
C ARG A 48 -42.41 -2.75 -33.72
N THR A 49 -43.42 -3.13 -34.50
CA THR A 49 -43.54 -4.35 -35.33
C THR A 49 -43.37 -5.76 -34.73
N SER A 50 -44.52 -6.45 -34.80
CA SER A 50 -44.88 -7.87 -34.72
C SER A 50 -44.15 -8.84 -35.67
N VAL A 51 -44.00 -10.11 -35.25
CA VAL A 51 -44.45 -11.35 -35.97
C VAL A 51 -44.57 -12.53 -34.94
N PRO A 52 -45.22 -13.68 -35.21
CA PRO A 52 -46.37 -14.14 -34.43
C PRO A 52 -46.21 -15.50 -33.70
N SER A 53 -47.08 -15.73 -32.71
CA SER A 53 -47.44 -17.02 -32.08
C SER A 53 -48.16 -17.97 -33.09
N PRO A 54 -48.46 -19.28 -32.82
CA PRO A 54 -48.84 -19.91 -31.53
C PRO A 54 -48.29 -21.35 -31.29
N ILE A 55 -48.40 -21.92 -30.08
CA ILE A 55 -49.47 -22.88 -29.68
C ILE A 55 -49.41 -23.17 -28.16
N LYS A 56 -50.60 -23.45 -27.63
CA LYS A 56 -51.10 -23.66 -26.26
C LYS A 56 -50.46 -24.81 -25.42
N PRO A 57 -50.83 -24.92 -24.11
CA PRO A 57 -50.09 -25.61 -23.04
C PRO A 57 -50.60 -27.02 -22.73
N GLU A 58 -49.79 -27.82 -22.03
CA GLU A 58 -50.27 -28.85 -21.10
C GLU A 58 -49.15 -29.29 -20.13
N ALA A 59 -49.45 -29.22 -18.84
CA ALA A 59 -48.92 -30.12 -17.80
C ALA A 59 -49.97 -31.24 -17.62
N PRO A 60 -49.72 -32.43 -17.01
CA PRO A 60 -48.77 -32.67 -15.90
C PRO A 60 -48.11 -34.08 -15.85
N ALA A 61 -47.38 -34.31 -14.73
CA ALA A 61 -47.19 -35.59 -14.01
C ALA A 61 -45.83 -36.33 -14.06
N SER A 62 -45.20 -36.36 -12.87
CA SER A 62 -44.63 -37.52 -12.13
C SER A 62 -43.79 -38.60 -12.82
N LYS A 63 -42.55 -38.79 -12.30
CA LYS A 63 -41.96 -40.03 -11.70
C LYS A 63 -40.44 -39.83 -11.49
N LYS A 64 -39.91 -39.93 -10.26
CA LYS A 64 -39.30 -41.10 -9.56
C LYS A 64 -37.94 -41.57 -10.11
N GLY A 65 -36.97 -41.64 -9.18
CA GLY A 65 -35.71 -42.42 -9.26
C GLY A 65 -34.55 -41.64 -9.89
N SER A 66 -33.30 -41.67 -9.42
CA SER A 66 -32.61 -42.51 -8.44
C SER A 66 -31.30 -41.81 -8.03
N GLN A 67 -30.68 -42.32 -6.95
CA GLN A 67 -29.42 -41.93 -6.30
C GLN A 67 -28.24 -41.56 -7.23
N PRO A 68 -27.20 -40.92 -6.67
CA PRO A 68 -25.89 -41.54 -6.80
C PRO A 68 -25.15 -41.70 -5.47
N THR A 69 -24.47 -42.84 -5.41
CA THR A 69 -23.56 -43.35 -4.39
C THR A 69 -22.19 -42.67 -4.44
N VAL A 70 -21.54 -42.68 -3.27
CA VAL A 70 -20.15 -42.32 -2.98
C VAL A 70 -19.23 -43.50 -3.32
N ALA A 71 -18.07 -43.25 -3.95
CA ALA A 71 -16.74 -43.76 -3.54
C ALA A 71 -15.66 -43.61 -4.64
N THR A 72 -14.61 -42.86 -4.28
CA THR A 72 -13.16 -43.10 -4.43
C THR A 72 -12.58 -43.86 -5.64
N PRO A 73 -11.57 -43.29 -6.32
CA PRO A 73 -10.63 -44.02 -7.15
C PRO A 73 -9.24 -44.21 -6.49
N THR A 74 -8.66 -45.40 -6.71
CA THR A 74 -7.21 -45.67 -6.78
C THR A 74 -7.08 -46.79 -7.81
N PRO A 75 -6.09 -46.78 -8.72
CA PRO A 75 -4.79 -47.37 -8.38
C PRO A 75 -3.56 -46.64 -8.97
N ALA A 76 -2.43 -47.00 -8.39
CA ALA A 76 -1.07 -46.66 -8.76
C ALA A 76 -0.66 -47.17 -10.15
N ALA A 77 0.22 -46.42 -10.81
CA ALA A 77 1.03 -46.91 -11.93
C ALA A 77 2.48 -46.46 -11.70
N SER A 78 3.33 -47.47 -11.56
CA SER A 78 4.78 -47.49 -11.54
C SER A 78 5.36 -47.23 -12.93
N ILE A 79 6.48 -46.51 -13.01
CA ILE A 79 7.40 -46.52 -14.16
C ILE A 79 8.83 -46.55 -13.61
N ASP A 80 9.43 -47.73 -13.70
CA ASP A 80 10.87 -47.98 -13.71
C ASP A 80 11.41 -47.86 -15.15
N ASP A 81 12.74 -47.78 -15.24
CA ASP A 81 13.61 -48.01 -16.42
C ASP A 81 13.82 -46.87 -17.43
N LEU A 82 15.03 -46.26 -17.41
CA LEU A 82 16.12 -46.50 -18.38
C LEU A 82 17.33 -45.57 -18.13
N PRO A 83 18.54 -45.87 -18.66
CA PRO A 83 19.75 -45.98 -17.83
C PRO A 83 20.89 -45.01 -18.21
N ASP A 84 21.83 -44.88 -17.25
CA ASP A 84 23.29 -45.06 -17.40
C ASP A 84 24.03 -44.39 -18.58
N LEU A 85 24.85 -43.37 -18.29
CA LEU A 85 26.06 -43.06 -19.06
C LEU A 85 27.18 -42.50 -18.16
N ASP A 86 28.27 -43.25 -18.22
CA ASP A 86 29.59 -43.10 -17.63
C ASP A 86 30.28 -41.72 -17.76
N SER A 87 30.95 -41.33 -16.68
CA SER A 87 32.27 -40.66 -16.69
C SER A 87 33.37 -41.75 -16.68
N PRO A 88 34.68 -41.51 -16.93
CA PRO A 88 35.42 -40.23 -16.80
C PRO A 88 36.56 -40.03 -17.84
N GLU A 89 37.37 -38.97 -17.66
CA GLU A 89 38.83 -39.08 -17.43
C GLU A 89 39.68 -37.94 -18.07
N ALA A 90 40.53 -37.33 -17.21
CA ALA A 90 41.87 -36.73 -17.43
C ALA A 90 42.07 -35.62 -18.48
N ALA A 91 43.05 -34.72 -18.42
CA ALA A 91 44.05 -34.22 -17.46
C ALA A 91 44.89 -33.19 -18.26
N GLN A 92 45.81 -32.50 -17.56
CA GLN A 92 46.94 -31.69 -18.08
C GLN A 92 46.58 -30.22 -18.40
N ALA A 93 46.94 -29.21 -17.61
CA ALA A 93 48.24 -28.79 -17.05
C ALA A 93 49.33 -28.67 -18.12
N VAL A 94 49.84 -27.46 -18.38
CA VAL A 94 51.25 -27.18 -18.75
C VAL A 94 51.53 -25.67 -18.97
N LYS A 95 52.53 -25.20 -18.19
CA LYS A 95 53.62 -24.22 -18.46
C LYS A 95 53.40 -22.70 -18.50
N THR A 96 53.92 -22.09 -17.43
CA THR A 96 54.75 -20.86 -17.35
C THR A 96 55.95 -20.85 -18.30
N PRO A 97 56.49 -19.66 -18.67
CA PRO A 97 57.72 -19.13 -18.02
C PRO A 97 57.64 -17.60 -17.76
N ALA A 98 58.12 -16.99 -16.66
CA ALA A 98 59.51 -16.65 -16.27
C ALA A 98 60.36 -16.06 -17.42
N ALA A 99 61.15 -14.99 -17.34
CA ALA A 99 61.45 -13.90 -16.39
C ALA A 99 62.43 -12.94 -17.13
N SER A 100 62.54 -11.67 -16.69
CA SER A 100 63.71 -10.73 -16.73
C SER A 100 63.18 -9.29 -16.84
N LEU A 101 63.26 -8.43 -15.82
CA LEU A 101 64.43 -7.73 -15.24
C LEU A 101 65.24 -6.92 -16.27
N SER A 102 65.03 -5.61 -16.28
CA SER A 102 66.16 -4.66 -16.32
C SER A 102 65.83 -3.38 -15.57
N ASP A 103 66.87 -2.94 -14.89
CA ASP A 103 67.05 -1.87 -13.92
C ASP A 103 67.16 -0.50 -14.61
N GLY A 104 66.86 0.57 -13.88
CA GLY A 104 66.84 1.93 -14.38
C GLY A 104 66.36 2.93 -13.32
N GLY A 105 67.12 3.04 -12.24
CA GLY A 105 66.89 4.01 -11.18
C GLY A 105 66.92 5.47 -11.68
N VAL A 106 65.86 6.21 -11.39
CA VAL A 106 65.92 7.67 -11.22
C VAL A 106 65.10 8.02 -9.98
N ALA A 107 65.78 8.41 -8.92
CA ALA A 107 65.17 8.93 -7.70
C ALA A 107 64.63 10.34 -7.98
N HIS A 108 63.34 10.43 -8.31
CA HIS A 108 62.64 11.72 -8.40
C HIS A 108 62.02 12.09 -7.05
N SER A 109 62.76 12.92 -6.32
CA SER A 109 62.29 14.01 -5.46
C SER A 109 60.86 13.91 -4.91
N VAL A 110 60.72 13.29 -3.73
CA VAL A 110 59.48 13.18 -2.94
C VAL A 110 59.08 14.52 -2.26
N ALA A 111 59.79 15.63 -2.53
CA ALA A 111 59.62 16.89 -1.81
C ALA A 111 58.61 17.88 -2.42
N THR A 112 58.04 17.61 -3.60
CA THR A 112 57.05 18.51 -4.26
C THR A 112 55.82 17.80 -4.83
N GLY A 113 55.75 16.46 -4.72
CA GLY A 113 54.61 15.68 -5.23
C GLY A 113 53.37 15.73 -4.33
N GLY A 114 53.52 15.98 -3.04
CA GLY A 114 52.41 16.04 -2.08
C GLY A 114 51.48 17.23 -2.34
N ASP A 115 52.06 18.42 -2.56
CA ASP A 115 51.29 19.65 -2.79
C ASP A 115 50.65 19.68 -4.18
N ALA A 116 51.33 19.14 -5.21
CA ALA A 116 50.77 19.04 -6.55
C ALA A 116 49.52 18.14 -6.60
N LEU A 117 49.52 17.02 -5.87
CA LEU A 117 48.36 16.13 -5.80
C LEU A 117 47.21 16.74 -4.97
N LEU A 118 47.54 17.51 -3.93
CA LEU A 118 46.56 18.23 -3.12
C LEU A 118 45.91 19.39 -3.89
N ASP A 119 46.67 20.09 -4.72
CA ASP A 119 46.15 21.15 -5.59
C ASP A 119 45.32 20.59 -6.74
N ILE A 120 45.70 19.43 -7.31
CA ILE A 120 44.88 18.70 -8.28
C ILE A 120 43.55 18.29 -7.63
N ALA A 121 43.59 17.68 -6.43
CA ALA A 121 42.38 17.29 -5.70
C ALA A 121 41.48 18.49 -5.34
N ARG A 122 42.06 19.62 -4.90
CA ARG A 122 41.31 20.86 -4.65
C ARG A 122 40.73 21.45 -5.92
N SER A 123 41.45 21.37 -7.05
CA SER A 123 40.96 21.86 -8.34
C SER A 123 39.80 21.01 -8.85
N GLU A 124 39.87 19.68 -8.72
CA GLU A 124 38.77 18.76 -9.08
C GLU A 124 37.54 18.97 -8.18
N GLU A 125 37.74 19.21 -6.89
CA GLU A 125 36.64 19.49 -5.96
C GLU A 125 35.95 20.85 -6.25
N ALA A 126 36.75 21.86 -6.62
CA ALA A 126 36.25 23.18 -7.02
C ALA A 126 35.49 23.12 -8.37
N GLU A 127 35.95 22.32 -9.32
CA GLU A 127 35.27 22.12 -10.60
C GLU A 127 33.96 21.32 -10.43
N GLY A 128 33.96 20.31 -9.55
CA GLY A 128 32.75 19.58 -9.15
C GLY A 128 31.69 20.48 -8.50
N LYS A 129 32.11 21.41 -7.62
CA LYS A 129 31.21 22.39 -7.00
C LYS A 129 30.65 23.40 -8.02
N LYS A 130 31.42 23.82 -9.03
CA LYS A 130 30.93 24.69 -10.11
C LYS A 130 29.91 23.97 -11.00
N LYS A 131 30.11 22.69 -11.34
CA LYS A 131 29.13 21.88 -12.09
C LYS A 131 27.81 21.66 -11.32
N ARG A 132 27.87 21.60 -9.98
CA ARG A 132 26.66 21.49 -9.13
C ARG A 132 25.86 22.80 -8.99
N ARG A 133 26.48 23.96 -9.19
CA ARG A 133 25.81 25.28 -9.08
C ARG A 133 25.11 25.76 -10.35
N GLY A 134 25.25 25.06 -11.48
CA GLY A 134 24.70 25.48 -12.77
C GLY A 134 23.49 24.70 -13.29
N ARG A 135 22.94 23.73 -12.53
CA ARG A 135 21.81 22.93 -13.01
C ARG A 135 20.48 23.60 -12.63
N PRO A 136 19.67 24.10 -13.59
CA PRO A 136 18.36 24.63 -13.28
C PRO A 136 17.49 23.51 -12.71
N THR A 137 16.98 23.74 -11.50
CA THR A 137 15.96 22.92 -10.84
C THR A 137 14.65 23.04 -11.62
N GLY A 138 14.38 22.01 -12.42
CA GLY A 138 13.13 21.77 -13.12
C GLY A 138 12.99 20.28 -13.40
N PRO A 139 11.81 19.81 -13.86
CA PRO A 139 11.59 18.40 -14.20
C PRO A 139 12.67 17.91 -15.15
N ILE A 140 13.05 16.62 -15.07
CA ILE A 140 14.01 15.99 -15.99
C ILE A 140 13.41 16.03 -17.41
N ARG A 141 13.63 17.16 -18.09
CA ARG A 141 13.35 17.35 -19.50
C ARG A 141 14.43 16.61 -20.26
N THR A 142 14.05 15.59 -21.00
CA THR A 142 14.91 15.07 -22.06
C THR A 142 14.90 16.10 -23.20
N ALA A 143 15.87 16.05 -24.11
CA ALA A 143 15.98 17.00 -25.22
C ALA A 143 14.71 17.04 -26.12
N THR A 144 13.81 16.07 -25.98
CA THR A 144 12.65 15.85 -26.85
C THR A 144 11.29 15.70 -26.13
N GLY A 145 11.24 15.76 -24.78
CA GLY A 145 9.98 15.54 -24.05
C GLY A 145 10.07 15.54 -22.52
N PHE A 146 9.07 14.94 -21.88
CA PHE A 146 8.98 14.74 -20.43
C PHE A 146 8.63 13.30 -20.10
N ILE A 147 9.07 12.83 -18.94
CA ILE A 147 8.88 11.44 -18.50
C ILE A 147 7.59 11.33 -17.69
N ILE A 148 6.72 10.40 -18.06
CA ILE A 148 5.48 10.06 -17.36
C ILE A 148 5.54 8.60 -16.96
N PHE A 149 4.85 8.26 -15.88
CA PHE A 149 4.71 6.89 -15.44
C PHE A 149 3.35 6.35 -15.86
N CYS A 150 3.37 5.19 -16.51
CA CYS A 150 2.16 4.40 -16.76
C CYS A 150 1.49 3.99 -15.42
N PRO A 151 0.18 3.69 -15.35
CA PRO A 151 -0.46 3.15 -14.14
C PRO A 151 0.29 1.97 -13.49
N TYR A 152 0.99 1.17 -14.30
CA TYR A 152 1.80 0.04 -13.83
C TYR A 152 3.25 0.40 -13.46
N GLY A 153 3.61 1.68 -13.43
CA GLY A 153 4.93 2.17 -12.99
C GLY A 153 6.03 2.20 -14.07
N CYS A 154 5.73 1.88 -15.32
CA CYS A 154 6.73 1.97 -16.40
C CYS A 154 7.04 3.44 -16.76
N LYS A 155 8.33 3.78 -16.85
CA LYS A 155 8.81 5.07 -17.38
C LYS A 155 8.52 5.17 -18.88
N VAL A 156 7.78 6.18 -19.29
CA VAL A 156 7.43 6.48 -20.68
C VAL A 156 7.88 7.89 -21.00
N GLU A 157 8.76 8.05 -21.99
CA GLU A 157 9.11 9.36 -22.53
C GLU A 157 8.01 9.81 -23.49
N VAL A 158 7.39 10.94 -23.20
CA VAL A 158 6.29 11.50 -23.97
C VAL A 158 6.71 12.87 -24.50
N LYS A 159 6.50 13.08 -25.81
CA LYS A 159 6.73 14.37 -26.45
C LYS A 159 5.68 15.38 -25.99
N ASP A 160 6.05 16.66 -25.95
CA ASP A 160 5.14 17.75 -25.58
C ASP A 160 3.87 17.83 -26.45
N GLN A 161 3.91 17.32 -27.68
CA GLN A 161 2.77 17.27 -28.60
C GLN A 161 1.66 16.29 -28.17
N HIS A 162 1.97 15.34 -27.28
CA HIS A 162 1.01 14.33 -26.82
C HIS A 162 0.32 14.71 -25.51
N LYS A 163 0.48 15.95 -25.04
CA LYS A 163 -0.24 16.49 -23.88
C LYS A 163 -1.76 16.37 -24.08
N GLY A 164 -2.45 15.80 -23.10
CA GLY A 164 -3.90 15.56 -23.14
C GLY A 164 -4.34 14.39 -24.02
N MET A 165 -3.42 13.67 -24.67
CA MET A 165 -3.75 12.47 -25.45
C MET A 165 -3.70 11.19 -24.62
N THR A 166 -4.48 10.20 -25.02
CA THR A 166 -4.42 8.84 -24.47
C THR A 166 -3.36 8.03 -25.20
N GLY A 167 -2.37 7.55 -24.47
CA GLY A 167 -1.29 6.70 -24.97
C GLY A 167 -1.40 5.26 -24.48
N LYS A 168 -0.66 4.35 -25.09
CA LYS A 168 -0.43 2.99 -24.56
C LYS A 168 1.04 2.86 -24.17
N CYS A 169 1.30 2.33 -22.99
CA CYS A 169 2.67 2.14 -22.53
C CYS A 169 3.42 1.17 -23.45
N PRO A 170 4.65 1.48 -23.91
CA PRO A 170 5.42 0.59 -24.77
C PRO A 170 5.82 -0.71 -24.08
N LYS A 171 5.97 -0.71 -22.74
CA LYS A 171 6.34 -1.90 -21.96
C LYS A 171 5.14 -2.80 -21.63
N CYS A 172 4.09 -2.24 -21.03
CA CYS A 172 2.96 -3.04 -20.51
C CYS A 172 1.65 -2.88 -21.30
N ARG A 173 1.63 -2.08 -22.38
CA ARG A 173 0.46 -1.79 -23.24
C ARG A 173 -0.76 -1.20 -22.56
N ALA A 174 -0.66 -0.88 -21.27
CA ALA A 174 -1.74 -0.26 -20.53
C ALA A 174 -2.05 1.15 -21.06
N PRO A 175 -3.34 1.52 -21.15
CA PRO A 175 -3.73 2.87 -21.50
C PRO A 175 -3.34 3.83 -20.37
N PHE A 176 -2.78 4.98 -20.72
CA PHE A 176 -2.48 6.06 -19.80
C PHE A 176 -2.84 7.41 -20.43
N ILE A 177 -3.20 8.39 -19.60
CA ILE A 177 -3.52 9.75 -20.04
C ILE A 177 -2.30 10.61 -19.77
N VAL A 178 -1.86 11.35 -20.77
CA VAL A 178 -0.77 12.33 -20.63
C VAL A 178 -1.34 13.61 -20.00
N PRO A 179 -0.92 14.01 -18.79
CA PRO A 179 -1.40 15.25 -18.18
C PRO A 179 -1.09 16.47 -19.06
N THR A 180 -2.06 17.39 -19.19
CA THR A 180 -1.92 18.63 -19.99
C THR A 180 -0.97 19.63 -19.35
N ALA A 181 -0.92 19.67 -18.03
CA ALA A 181 0.15 20.30 -17.26
C ALA A 181 0.96 19.17 -16.60
N PRO A 182 2.31 19.18 -16.67
CA PRO A 182 3.08 18.30 -15.81
C PRO A 182 2.69 18.62 -14.37
N PRO A 183 2.44 17.62 -13.50
CA PRO A 183 2.25 17.88 -12.09
C PRO A 183 3.46 18.68 -11.59
N ASP A 184 3.21 19.84 -10.99
CA ASP A 184 4.23 20.62 -10.30
C ASP A 184 4.66 19.81 -9.09
N TYR A 185 5.65 18.95 -9.27
CA TYR A 185 6.43 18.44 -8.15
C TYR A 185 7.25 19.63 -7.65
N GLU A 186 6.68 20.40 -6.72
CA GLU A 186 7.46 21.35 -5.95
C GLU A 186 8.53 20.56 -5.19
N PHE A 187 9.74 20.58 -5.73
CA PHE A 187 10.92 20.19 -4.98
C PHE A 187 11.06 21.23 -3.86
N ALA A 188 10.48 20.95 -2.70
CA ALA A 188 10.65 21.74 -1.49
C ALA A 188 12.14 21.77 -1.14
N LYS A 189 12.85 22.77 -1.66
CA LYS A 189 14.29 22.96 -1.53
C LYS A 189 14.68 23.71 -0.24
N GLU A 190 13.74 23.86 0.69
CA GLU A 190 13.98 24.49 1.99
C GLU A 190 13.67 23.51 3.12
N ARG A 191 14.58 22.55 3.34
CA ARG A 191 14.82 21.97 4.68
C ARG A 191 16.11 21.14 4.81
N GLU A 192 17.07 21.26 3.90
CA GLU A 192 18.38 20.59 4.00
C GLU A 192 19.30 21.15 5.12
N LYS A 193 18.82 22.05 5.99
CA LYS A 193 19.64 22.65 7.06
C LYS A 193 19.24 22.30 8.50
N SER A 194 18.29 21.37 8.71
CA SER A 194 17.88 20.97 10.07
C SER A 194 17.99 19.48 10.40
N VAL A 195 18.65 18.67 9.56
CA VAL A 195 18.84 17.22 9.83
C VAL A 195 20.26 16.90 10.32
N ALA A 196 21.15 17.90 10.42
CA ALA A 196 22.53 17.69 10.86
C ALA A 196 22.69 17.48 12.39
N ASP A 197 21.66 17.72 13.20
CA ASP A 197 21.76 17.72 14.67
C ASP A 197 20.91 16.64 15.39
N SER A 198 20.44 15.60 14.69
CA SER A 198 19.78 14.45 15.34
C SER A 198 20.45 13.10 15.07
N ALA A 199 21.67 13.10 14.54
CA ALA A 199 22.46 11.88 14.30
C ALA A 199 23.24 11.37 15.53
N ALA A 200 22.72 11.60 16.74
CA ALA A 200 23.34 11.14 17.98
C ALA A 200 22.31 10.55 18.96
N ALA A 201 21.52 9.58 18.50
CA ALA A 201 20.80 8.67 19.40
C ALA A 201 20.67 7.29 18.74
N SER A 202 21.37 6.31 19.32
CA SER A 202 21.42 4.87 18.98
C SER A 202 21.67 4.53 17.50
N ALA A 203 22.94 4.50 17.11
CA ALA A 203 23.37 3.95 15.82
C ALA A 203 23.10 2.44 15.76
N ALA A 204 21.96 2.09 15.16
CA ALA A 204 21.69 0.72 14.72
C ALA A 204 22.67 0.32 13.58
N PRO A 205 22.87 -0.99 13.39
CA PRO A 205 23.95 -1.51 12.54
C PRO A 205 23.83 -1.08 11.07
N GLY A 206 24.94 -0.57 10.51
CA GLY A 206 25.06 -0.23 9.08
C GLY A 206 24.29 1.01 8.61
N GLY A 207 23.94 1.92 9.51
CA GLY A 207 23.27 3.18 9.17
C GLY A 207 21.76 3.08 8.99
N PHE A 208 21.16 1.89 9.20
CA PHE A 208 19.71 1.72 9.26
C PHE A 208 19.24 1.88 10.70
N VAL A 209 18.42 2.91 10.96
CA VAL A 209 17.99 3.34 12.30
C VAL A 209 16.83 2.51 12.82
N ALA A 210 15.91 2.12 11.93
CA ALA A 210 14.71 1.37 12.30
C ALA A 210 14.53 0.14 11.40
N TRP A 211 13.87 -0.88 11.95
CA TRP A 211 13.60 -2.14 11.27
C TRP A 211 12.18 -2.59 11.53
N MET A 212 11.50 -3.01 10.46
CA MET A 212 10.23 -3.72 10.55
C MET A 212 10.44 -5.15 10.08
N HIS A 213 9.92 -6.10 10.85
CA HIS A 213 10.12 -7.52 10.62
C HIS A 213 8.86 -8.19 10.08
N ASP A 214 9.05 -9.27 9.32
CA ASP A 214 7.97 -10.18 8.90
C ASP A 214 6.85 -9.47 8.11
N VAL A 215 7.23 -8.53 7.24
CA VAL A 215 6.31 -7.83 6.34
C VAL A 215 5.90 -8.77 5.20
N HIS A 216 4.59 -8.88 4.96
CA HIS A 216 4.06 -9.68 3.86
C HIS A 216 4.24 -8.95 2.53
N VAL A 217 5.11 -9.46 1.66
CA VAL A 217 5.31 -8.92 0.31
C VAL A 217 4.80 -9.90 -0.74
N HIS A 218 3.97 -9.40 -1.64
CA HIS A 218 3.33 -10.10 -2.73
C HIS A 218 3.97 -9.67 -4.04
N THR A 219 4.53 -10.61 -4.79
CA THR A 219 4.97 -10.36 -6.18
C THR A 219 3.84 -10.76 -7.10
N VAL A 220 3.24 -9.79 -7.79
CA VAL A 220 2.00 -10.02 -8.56
C VAL A 220 2.31 -10.01 -10.04
N ASN A 221 2.10 -11.15 -10.69
CA ASN A 221 2.14 -11.20 -12.15
C ASN A 221 0.75 -10.82 -12.71
N PRO A 222 0.62 -9.71 -13.46
CA PRO A 222 -0.68 -9.21 -13.89
C PRO A 222 -1.42 -10.17 -14.82
N THR A 223 -0.71 -11.06 -15.52
CA THR A 223 -1.32 -12.02 -16.46
C THR A 223 -1.96 -13.22 -15.76
N LYS A 224 -1.49 -13.57 -14.55
CA LYS A 224 -1.95 -14.75 -13.80
C LYS A 224 -2.89 -14.39 -12.65
N LEU A 225 -3.10 -13.11 -12.39
CA LEU A 225 -3.87 -12.64 -11.26
C LEU A 225 -5.36 -12.96 -11.42
N LYS A 226 -5.88 -13.79 -10.52
CA LYS A 226 -7.32 -13.99 -10.35
C LYS A 226 -7.85 -12.93 -9.39
N LEU A 227 -8.65 -12.01 -9.92
CA LEU A 227 -9.36 -10.98 -9.16
C LEU A 227 -10.50 -11.63 -8.36
N LYS A 228 -10.18 -12.12 -7.16
CA LYS A 228 -11.13 -12.66 -6.19
C LYS A 228 -10.78 -12.12 -4.81
N GLU A 229 -11.77 -11.92 -3.95
CA GLU A 229 -11.55 -11.53 -2.56
C GLU A 229 -10.54 -12.47 -1.89
N ALA A 230 -9.55 -11.87 -1.22
CA ALA A 230 -8.49 -12.58 -0.50
C ALA A 230 -7.66 -13.57 -1.35
N SER A 231 -7.62 -13.43 -2.68
CA SER A 231 -6.85 -14.34 -3.55
C SER A 231 -5.35 -14.34 -3.25
N LEU A 232 -4.79 -13.20 -2.84
CA LEU A 232 -3.37 -13.04 -2.51
C LEU A 232 -3.07 -13.20 -1.02
N SER A 233 -4.09 -13.40 -0.17
CA SER A 233 -3.91 -13.48 1.29
C SER A 233 -2.98 -14.62 1.75
N LYS A 234 -2.80 -15.66 0.93
CA LYS A 234 -1.93 -16.82 1.23
C LYS A 234 -0.67 -16.87 0.38
N GLU A 235 -0.55 -16.01 -0.63
CA GLU A 235 0.56 -15.99 -1.57
C GLU A 235 1.43 -14.77 -1.27
N PHE A 236 2.32 -14.92 -0.29
CA PHE A 236 3.26 -13.89 0.13
C PHE A 236 4.59 -14.51 0.51
N ALA A 237 5.63 -13.68 0.52
CA ALA A 237 6.89 -13.98 1.15
C ALA A 237 7.15 -12.95 2.26
N LEU A 238 7.86 -13.38 3.30
CA LEU A 238 8.22 -12.53 4.43
C LEU A 238 9.50 -11.76 4.13
N PHE A 239 9.43 -10.46 4.36
CA PHE A 239 10.54 -9.53 4.16
C PHE A 239 10.74 -8.68 5.41
N ASP A 240 11.99 -8.29 5.62
CA ASP A 240 12.36 -7.30 6.63
C ASP A 240 12.70 -5.98 5.93
N PHE A 241 12.22 -4.88 6.49
CA PHE A 241 12.37 -3.53 5.96
C PHE A 241 13.30 -2.75 6.90
N GLY A 242 14.46 -2.33 6.39
CA GLY A 242 15.40 -1.47 7.10
C GLY A 242 15.31 -0.03 6.61
N PHE A 243 15.15 0.91 7.52
CA PHE A 243 15.02 2.34 7.24
C PHE A 243 16.32 3.06 7.60
N GLY A 244 17.00 3.61 6.59
CA GLY A 244 18.23 4.39 6.73
C GLY A 244 18.09 5.78 6.13
N PRO A 245 19.01 6.71 6.43
CA PRO A 245 18.95 8.07 5.92
C PRO A 245 19.05 8.07 4.40
N GLY A 246 17.93 8.37 3.73
CA GLY A 246 17.81 8.40 2.28
C GLY A 246 17.83 7.04 1.57
N LYS A 247 17.77 5.92 2.30
CA LYS A 247 17.72 4.57 1.72
C LYS A 247 16.74 3.66 2.46
N LEU A 248 15.88 2.97 1.73
CA LEU A 248 15.01 1.91 2.24
C LEU A 248 15.52 0.57 1.73
N LEU A 249 15.87 -0.34 2.64
CA LEU A 249 16.35 -1.67 2.34
C LEU A 249 15.22 -2.67 2.56
N VAL A 250 14.91 -3.47 1.55
CA VAL A 250 13.89 -4.54 1.61
C VAL A 250 14.57 -5.87 1.33
N VAL A 251 14.52 -6.78 2.31
CA VAL A 251 15.29 -8.03 2.30
C VAL A 251 14.37 -9.22 2.53
N SER A 252 14.46 -10.23 1.67
CA SER A 252 13.76 -11.49 1.90
C SER A 252 14.55 -12.38 2.84
N LEU A 253 13.88 -12.91 3.86
CA LEU A 253 14.45 -13.87 4.81
C LEU A 253 14.38 -15.32 4.33
N ALA A 254 13.80 -15.56 3.15
CA ALA A 254 13.86 -16.89 2.57
C ALA A 254 15.34 -17.27 2.39
N PRO A 255 15.79 -18.42 2.91
CA PRO A 255 17.14 -18.88 2.63
C PRO A 255 17.29 -18.91 1.11
N LYS A 256 18.44 -18.44 0.59
CA LYS A 256 18.80 -18.68 -0.82
C LYS A 256 18.49 -20.16 -1.06
N LYS A 257 17.55 -20.47 -1.96
CA LYS A 257 17.35 -21.85 -2.41
C LYS A 257 18.73 -22.29 -2.88
N ALA A 258 19.41 -23.08 -2.05
CA ALA A 258 20.65 -23.71 -2.41
C ALA A 258 20.27 -24.62 -3.59
N GLY A 259 20.62 -24.19 -4.80
CA GLY A 259 20.50 -25.05 -5.96
C GLY A 259 21.34 -26.29 -5.68
N GLY A 260 20.71 -27.46 -5.72
CA GLY A 260 21.41 -28.73 -5.62
C GLY A 260 20.62 -29.79 -4.87
N MET A 261 20.16 -30.78 -5.62
CA MET A 261 19.50 -32.01 -5.17
C MET A 261 20.42 -32.93 -4.32
N PHE A 262 21.56 -32.43 -3.81
CA PHE A 262 22.62 -33.20 -3.13
C PHE A 262 23.34 -32.42 -2.00
N GLY A 263 22.74 -31.38 -1.42
CA GLY A 263 23.37 -30.61 -0.35
C GLY A 263 22.65 -30.80 0.99
N GLY A 264 23.16 -31.67 1.85
CA GLY A 264 22.65 -31.84 3.22
C GLY A 264 22.61 -30.49 3.94
N ALA A 265 21.40 -30.05 4.31
CA ALA A 265 21.21 -28.85 5.09
C ALA A 265 21.90 -29.02 6.45
N LYS A 266 23.03 -28.34 6.65
CA LYS A 266 23.57 -28.12 7.99
C LYS A 266 22.51 -27.37 8.79
N LYS A 267 21.85 -28.12 9.67
CA LYS A 267 20.97 -27.64 10.73
C LYS A 267 21.82 -26.85 11.73
N GLY A 268 22.11 -25.59 11.38
CA GLY A 268 23.02 -24.72 12.15
C GLY A 268 23.50 -23.47 11.40
N GLY A 269 22.80 -23.06 10.33
CA GLY A 269 23.03 -21.74 9.74
C GLY A 269 22.47 -20.67 10.68
N SER A 270 23.31 -19.69 11.05
CA SER A 270 22.90 -18.47 11.76
C SER A 270 21.64 -17.88 11.13
N ASP A 271 20.75 -17.32 11.95
CA ASP A 271 19.53 -16.67 11.49
C ASP A 271 19.88 -15.70 10.33
N PRO A 272 19.22 -15.78 9.14
CA PRO A 272 19.49 -14.86 8.05
C PRO A 272 19.43 -13.39 8.48
N ARG A 273 18.65 -13.05 9.51
CA ARG A 273 18.62 -11.72 10.13
C ARG A 273 19.96 -11.35 10.76
N GLU A 274 20.54 -12.24 11.55
CA GLU A 274 21.85 -12.02 12.19
C GLU A 274 22.96 -11.86 11.16
N ALA A 275 22.91 -12.63 10.07
CA ALA A 275 23.86 -12.51 8.96
C ALA A 275 23.76 -11.14 8.26
N VAL A 276 22.54 -10.66 8.01
CA VAL A 276 22.30 -9.32 7.45
C VAL A 276 22.80 -8.24 8.41
N LEU A 277 22.43 -8.31 9.69
CA LEU A 277 22.85 -7.33 10.69
C LEU A 277 24.36 -7.31 10.87
N THR A 278 25.02 -8.47 10.85
CA THR A 278 26.49 -8.57 10.97
C THR A 278 27.17 -7.97 9.74
N HIS A 279 26.70 -8.28 8.53
CA HIS A 279 27.23 -7.71 7.30
C HIS A 279 27.09 -6.18 7.25
N LEU A 280 25.97 -5.66 7.76
CA LEU A 280 25.73 -4.22 7.89
C LEU A 280 26.63 -3.57 8.97
N LYS A 281 26.90 -4.26 10.09
CA LYS A 281 27.88 -3.80 11.09
C LYS A 281 29.30 -3.70 10.54
N GLU A 282 29.66 -4.61 9.63
CA GLU A 282 30.96 -4.63 8.97
C GLU A 282 31.14 -3.48 7.94
N GLY A 283 30.11 -2.65 7.72
CA GLY A 283 30.18 -1.51 6.81
C GLY A 283 30.23 -1.89 5.33
N LYS A 284 29.93 -3.14 5.00
CA LYS A 284 29.90 -3.63 3.62
C LYS A 284 28.66 -3.08 2.90
N ALA A 285 28.79 -2.96 1.57
CA ALA A 285 27.74 -2.41 0.72
C ALA A 285 26.42 -3.21 0.86
N PRO A 286 25.25 -2.55 0.99
CA PRO A 286 23.97 -3.24 1.09
C PRO A 286 23.67 -4.08 -0.16
N GLU A 287 24.31 -3.78 -1.29
CA GLU A 287 24.24 -4.52 -2.53
C GLU A 287 24.91 -5.90 -2.46
N ASP A 288 25.75 -6.19 -1.45
CA ASP A 288 26.48 -7.45 -1.30
C ASP A 288 25.87 -8.40 -0.25
N LEU A 289 24.70 -8.05 0.29
CA LEU A 289 24.06 -8.85 1.34
C LEU A 289 23.84 -10.32 0.94
N PRO A 290 24.12 -11.28 1.85
CA PRO A 290 24.06 -12.73 1.58
C PRO A 290 22.63 -13.29 1.62
N VAL A 291 21.68 -12.62 0.99
CA VAL A 291 20.25 -12.96 1.03
C VAL A 291 19.69 -13.33 -0.36
N ALA A 292 18.56 -14.02 -0.39
CA ALA A 292 17.95 -14.51 -1.63
C ALA A 292 17.48 -13.36 -2.53
N THR A 293 16.76 -12.40 -1.94
CA THR A 293 16.24 -11.23 -2.63
C THR A 293 16.54 -10.01 -1.78
N LYS A 294 17.13 -8.98 -2.41
CA LYS A 294 17.40 -7.68 -1.79
C LYS A 294 17.03 -6.58 -2.77
N GLN A 295 16.46 -5.51 -2.25
CA GLN A 295 16.12 -4.31 -2.98
C GLN A 295 16.53 -3.12 -2.13
N VAL A 296 17.24 -2.19 -2.75
CA VAL A 296 17.63 -0.93 -2.13
C VAL A 296 16.92 0.17 -2.90
N TYR A 297 16.07 0.90 -2.20
CA TYR A 297 15.33 2.03 -2.72
C TYR A 297 15.99 3.33 -2.28
N SER A 298 16.17 4.25 -3.23
CA SER A 298 16.60 5.62 -2.92
C SER A 298 15.45 6.42 -2.32
N ALA A 299 15.74 7.62 -1.80
CA ALA A 299 14.70 8.54 -1.34
C ALA A 299 13.69 8.92 -2.45
N ASP A 300 14.15 9.05 -3.69
CA ASP A 300 13.29 9.34 -4.84
C ASP A 300 12.39 8.15 -5.21
N ASP A 301 12.86 6.93 -4.98
CA ASP A 301 12.03 5.73 -5.15
C ASP A 301 11.01 5.61 -4.02
N ALA A 302 11.41 5.89 -2.78
CA ALA A 302 10.50 5.86 -1.63
C ALA A 302 9.31 6.83 -1.80
N ARG A 303 9.50 7.96 -2.48
CA ARG A 303 8.42 8.91 -2.84
C ARG A 303 7.40 8.36 -3.84
N GLN A 304 7.72 7.27 -4.53
CA GLN A 304 6.80 6.61 -5.47
C GLN A 304 5.92 5.56 -4.79
N ILE A 305 6.18 5.28 -3.50
CA ILE A 305 5.36 4.39 -2.69
C ILE A 305 3.95 4.98 -2.59
N ARG A 306 2.94 4.13 -2.81
CA ARG A 306 1.54 4.52 -2.75
C ARG A 306 0.67 3.43 -2.16
N VAL A 307 -0.38 3.82 -1.44
CA VAL A 307 -1.41 2.88 -1.01
C VAL A 307 -2.28 2.54 -2.23
N VAL A 308 -2.50 1.25 -2.45
CA VAL A 308 -3.35 0.71 -3.52
C VAL A 308 -4.63 0.09 -2.96
N TRP A 309 -4.64 -0.21 -1.66
CA TRP A 309 -5.82 -0.66 -0.95
C TRP A 309 -5.74 -0.22 0.52
N PRO A 310 -6.78 0.36 1.12
CA PRO A 310 -8.08 0.73 0.54
C PRO A 310 -7.94 1.82 -0.53
N GLU A 311 -8.91 1.88 -1.45
CA GLU A 311 -8.93 2.86 -2.53
C GLU A 311 -10.10 3.82 -2.36
N ALA A 312 -9.87 5.12 -2.55
CA ALA A 312 -10.92 6.14 -2.48
C ALA A 312 -11.96 6.00 -3.61
N SER A 313 -11.54 5.53 -4.79
CA SER A 313 -12.41 5.36 -5.95
C SER A 313 -12.11 4.07 -6.73
N ARG A 314 -13.16 3.34 -7.14
CA ARG A 314 -12.99 2.14 -7.97
C ARG A 314 -12.29 2.40 -9.29
N ALA A 315 -12.35 3.62 -9.82
CA ALA A 315 -11.75 3.98 -11.11
C ALA A 315 -10.22 4.09 -11.06
N SER A 316 -9.64 4.40 -9.90
CA SER A 316 -8.19 4.48 -9.69
C SER A 316 -7.60 3.15 -9.20
N SER A 317 -8.44 2.22 -8.74
CA SER A 317 -7.98 0.95 -8.18
C SER A 317 -7.32 0.05 -9.24
N ALA A 318 -6.08 -0.36 -8.99
CA ALA A 318 -5.39 -1.38 -9.78
C ALA A 318 -6.12 -2.75 -9.77
N PHE A 319 -6.99 -2.99 -8.78
CA PHE A 319 -7.72 -4.24 -8.57
C PHE A 319 -9.23 -4.08 -8.74
N HIS A 320 -9.70 -3.02 -9.41
CA HIS A 320 -11.12 -2.74 -9.64
C HIS A 320 -11.96 -2.64 -8.34
N GLY A 321 -11.33 -2.26 -7.23
CA GLY A 321 -11.98 -2.15 -5.92
C GLY A 321 -12.20 -3.47 -5.19
N ILE A 322 -11.56 -4.56 -5.62
CA ILE A 322 -11.67 -5.88 -4.98
C ILE A 322 -10.56 -6.03 -3.92
N PRO A 323 -10.89 -6.40 -2.66
CA PRO A 323 -9.90 -6.64 -1.60
C PRO A 323 -9.14 -7.95 -1.83
N VAL A 324 -8.18 -7.95 -2.76
CA VAL A 324 -7.39 -9.15 -3.11
C VAL A 324 -6.42 -9.58 -2.01
N PHE A 325 -5.95 -8.65 -1.18
CA PHE A 325 -5.01 -8.91 -0.08
C PHE A 325 -5.70 -9.32 1.23
N GLY A 326 -7.01 -9.10 1.34
CA GLY A 326 -7.80 -9.32 2.56
C GLY A 326 -8.67 -8.12 2.90
N LYS A 327 -9.76 -8.34 3.65
CA LYS A 327 -10.76 -7.30 3.95
C LYS A 327 -10.27 -6.19 4.87
N GLN A 328 -9.20 -6.40 5.62
CA GLN A 328 -8.73 -5.52 6.70
C GLN A 328 -7.23 -5.28 6.64
N MET A 329 -6.62 -5.57 5.49
CA MET A 329 -5.20 -5.34 5.24
C MET A 329 -5.05 -4.06 4.43
N ILE A 330 -3.96 -3.33 4.65
CA ILE A 330 -3.59 -2.17 3.85
C ILE A 330 -2.51 -2.63 2.89
N ALA A 331 -2.73 -2.45 1.58
CA ALA A 331 -1.76 -2.83 0.57
C ALA A 331 -1.08 -1.59 -0.02
N VAL A 332 0.25 -1.61 0.04
CA VAL A 332 1.11 -0.55 -0.45
C VAL A 332 1.95 -1.08 -1.60
N GLN A 333 1.99 -0.36 -2.70
CA GLN A 333 2.84 -0.71 -3.82
C GLN A 333 4.27 -0.24 -3.57
N LEU A 334 5.22 -1.17 -3.67
CA LEU A 334 6.64 -0.85 -3.62
C LEU A 334 7.11 -0.30 -4.99
N PRO A 335 8.17 0.51 -5.01
CA PRO A 335 8.69 1.08 -6.26
C PRO A 335 9.18 -0.03 -7.20
N LEU A 336 9.03 0.20 -8.51
CA LEU A 336 9.42 -0.80 -9.49
C LEU A 336 10.93 -0.69 -9.78
N VAL A 337 11.72 -1.67 -9.34
CA VAL A 337 13.14 -1.76 -9.64
C VAL A 337 13.36 -2.67 -10.85
N GLY A 338 13.82 -2.09 -11.97
CA GLY A 338 14.10 -2.84 -13.21
C GLY A 338 12.84 -3.24 -14.00
N ASP A 339 12.92 -4.39 -14.68
CA ASP A 339 11.83 -4.95 -15.50
C ASP A 339 11.07 -6.09 -14.80
N GLY A 340 11.09 -6.12 -13.47
CA GLY A 340 10.42 -7.14 -12.66
C GLY A 340 8.89 -6.99 -12.61
N ASP A 341 8.22 -7.99 -12.03
CA ASP A 341 6.80 -7.90 -11.69
C ASP A 341 6.57 -6.90 -10.52
N PRO A 342 5.44 -6.18 -10.51
CA PRO A 342 5.13 -5.24 -9.44
C PRO A 342 4.98 -5.95 -8.09
N GLN A 343 5.48 -5.31 -7.05
CA GLN A 343 5.43 -5.82 -5.68
C GLN A 343 4.55 -4.97 -4.79
N TYR A 344 3.81 -5.64 -3.91
CA TYR A 344 2.89 -5.02 -2.98
C TYR A 344 3.19 -5.53 -1.57
N ALA A 345 3.38 -4.63 -0.61
CA ALA A 345 3.47 -4.97 0.80
C ALA A 345 2.07 -4.88 1.42
N SER A 346 1.64 -5.90 2.16
CA SER A 346 0.41 -5.87 2.94
C SER A 346 0.71 -5.71 4.43
N PHE A 347 -0.03 -4.81 5.07
CA PHE A 347 0.16 -4.40 6.45
C PHE A 347 -1.13 -4.52 7.25
N THR A 348 -1.02 -4.86 8.53
CA THR A 348 -2.07 -4.55 9.51
C THR A 348 -2.07 -3.06 9.84
N LEU A 349 -3.08 -2.57 10.54
CA LEU A 349 -3.17 -1.15 10.89
C LEU A 349 -1.94 -0.66 11.70
N SER A 350 -1.53 -1.38 12.74
CA SER A 350 -0.36 -1.00 13.54
C SER A 350 0.93 -0.99 12.72
N GLN A 351 1.15 -2.03 11.91
CA GLN A 351 2.33 -2.10 11.04
C GLN A 351 2.33 -0.94 10.03
N PHE A 352 1.18 -0.62 9.44
CA PHE A 352 1.08 0.49 8.50
C PHE A 352 1.37 1.84 9.14
N ARG A 353 0.90 2.07 10.38
CA ARG A 353 1.20 3.31 11.11
C ARG A 353 2.70 3.46 11.40
N GLU A 354 3.35 2.37 11.80
CA GLU A 354 4.81 2.34 12.00
C GLU A 354 5.56 2.60 10.69
N PHE A 355 5.15 1.93 9.62
CA PHE A 355 5.70 2.13 8.28
C PHE A 355 5.56 3.58 7.81
N ASN A 356 4.37 4.17 7.96
CA ASN A 356 4.09 5.55 7.58
C ASN A 356 4.94 6.53 8.38
N LYS A 357 5.06 6.32 9.70
CA LYS A 357 5.91 7.14 10.57
C LYS A 357 7.36 7.13 10.10
N HIS A 358 7.91 5.95 9.79
CA HIS A 358 9.28 5.85 9.29
C HIS A 358 9.45 6.47 7.90
N LEU A 359 8.44 6.41 7.04
CA LEU A 359 8.49 7.07 5.74
C LEU A 359 8.47 8.61 5.86
N GLU A 360 7.62 9.15 6.75
CA GLU A 360 7.55 10.57 7.05
C GLU A 360 8.87 11.09 7.63
N GLU A 361 9.40 10.42 8.66
CA GLU A 361 10.62 10.82 9.36
C GLU A 361 11.88 10.76 8.47
N MET A 362 12.01 9.72 7.65
CA MET A 362 13.26 9.44 6.93
C MET A 362 13.28 9.97 5.49
N PHE A 363 12.12 10.09 4.84
CA PHE A 363 12.02 10.46 3.41
C PHE A 363 11.19 11.72 3.15
N GLY A 364 10.48 12.21 4.18
CA GLY A 364 9.56 13.33 4.06
C GLY A 364 8.39 13.01 3.12
N VAL A 365 7.90 11.76 3.16
CA VAL A 365 6.69 11.34 2.44
C VAL A 365 5.51 11.49 3.38
N ASP A 366 4.84 12.62 3.30
CA ASP A 366 3.67 12.98 4.08
C ASP A 366 2.36 12.66 3.36
N GLY A 367 1.32 12.31 4.14
CA GLY A 367 -0.04 12.13 3.60
C GLY A 367 -0.26 10.87 2.78
N LEU A 368 0.56 9.82 2.93
CA LEU A 368 0.41 8.54 2.21
C LEU A 368 -0.98 7.91 2.39
N ALA A 369 -1.60 8.12 3.55
CA ALA A 369 -2.93 7.62 3.91
C ALA A 369 -4.05 8.66 3.76
N ALA A 370 -3.72 9.88 3.31
CA ALA A 370 -4.68 10.97 3.25
C ALA A 370 -5.86 10.61 2.33
N ASN A 371 -7.08 10.87 2.80
CA ASN A 371 -8.34 10.62 2.07
C ASN A 371 -8.72 9.16 1.84
N LEU A 372 -7.99 8.19 2.41
CA LEU A 372 -8.28 6.76 2.25
C LEU A 372 -9.16 6.17 3.36
N GLY A 373 -9.54 6.98 4.34
CA GLY A 373 -10.32 6.53 5.50
C GLY A 373 -9.57 5.58 6.44
N ILE A 374 -8.24 5.51 6.33
CA ILE A 374 -7.39 4.73 7.22
C ILE A 374 -7.19 5.54 8.52
N PRO A 375 -7.57 4.99 9.69
CA PRO A 375 -7.40 5.72 10.94
C PRO A 375 -5.93 5.77 11.34
N MET A 376 -5.31 6.95 11.31
CA MET A 376 -3.92 7.14 11.78
C MET A 376 -3.79 7.22 13.30
N THR A 377 -4.89 7.54 13.98
CA THR A 377 -4.99 7.61 15.44
C THR A 377 -6.16 6.76 15.94
N ASP A 378 -6.09 6.31 17.19
CA ASP A 378 -7.17 5.54 17.81
C ASP A 378 -8.35 6.44 18.14
N GLU A 379 -9.47 6.23 17.48
CA GLU A 379 -10.70 6.98 17.71
C GLU A 379 -11.77 6.16 18.41
N PHE A 380 -12.33 6.72 19.46
CA PHE A 380 -13.37 6.11 20.27
C PHE A 380 -14.67 6.90 20.20
N SER A 381 -15.77 6.17 20.36
CA SER A 381 -17.11 6.67 20.59
C SER A 381 -17.56 6.20 21.97
N THR A 382 -18.27 7.05 22.69
CA THR A 382 -18.81 6.73 24.01
C THR A 382 -20.32 6.70 23.94
N ALA A 383 -20.93 5.62 24.41
CA ALA A 383 -22.37 5.46 24.48
C ALA A 383 -22.81 5.06 25.89
N LYS A 384 -23.93 5.63 26.36
CA LYS A 384 -24.51 5.26 27.65
C LYS A 384 -25.20 3.89 27.55
N CYS A 385 -24.87 2.96 28.43
CA CYS A 385 -25.53 1.66 28.52
C CYS A 385 -26.97 1.83 29.02
N HIS A 386 -27.93 1.14 28.39
CA HIS A 386 -29.34 1.25 28.74
C HIS A 386 -29.68 0.74 30.15
N TYR A 387 -29.06 -0.37 30.59
CA TYR A 387 -29.39 -1.01 31.87
C TYR A 387 -28.57 -0.50 33.07
N SER A 388 -27.25 -0.34 32.89
CA SER A 388 -26.35 0.02 33.97
C SER A 388 -26.00 1.49 34.02
N GLU A 389 -26.47 2.29 33.06
CA GLU A 389 -26.10 3.70 32.86
C GLU A 389 -24.61 3.98 32.66
N ALA A 390 -23.76 2.95 32.74
CA ALA A 390 -22.32 3.03 32.54
C ALA A 390 -21.96 3.49 31.13
N GLN A 391 -20.87 4.24 31.00
CA GLN A 391 -20.34 4.65 29.72
C GLN A 391 -19.60 3.47 29.06
N VAL A 392 -20.01 3.11 27.85
CA VAL A 392 -19.36 2.09 27.02
C VAL A 392 -18.50 2.82 25.99
N LYS A 393 -17.19 2.69 26.12
CA LYS A 393 -16.21 3.18 25.15
C LYS A 393 -16.01 2.13 24.07
N SER A 394 -16.13 2.53 22.80
CA SER A 394 -15.98 1.63 21.64
C SER A 394 -15.26 2.29 20.48
N LEU A 395 -14.44 1.53 19.76
CA LEU A 395 -13.74 1.95 18.56
C LEU A 395 -14.74 2.36 17.46
N LYS A 396 -14.49 3.46 16.76
CA LYS A 396 -15.36 3.93 15.66
C LYS A 396 -15.35 2.98 14.47
N ASP A 397 -14.15 2.61 14.01
CA ASP A 397 -13.94 1.73 12.85
C ASP A 397 -13.22 0.44 13.27
N PRO A 398 -13.92 -0.47 13.99
CA PRO A 398 -13.30 -1.66 14.57
C PRO A 398 -12.75 -2.63 13.51
N GLU A 399 -13.24 -2.57 12.28
CA GLU A 399 -12.83 -3.47 11.19
C GLU A 399 -11.33 -3.42 10.93
N TRP A 400 -10.68 -2.25 11.07
CA TRP A 400 -9.23 -2.11 10.90
C TRP A 400 -8.40 -2.81 11.98
N TYR A 401 -8.99 -3.03 13.16
CA TYR A 401 -8.29 -3.58 14.32
C TYR A 401 -8.50 -5.10 14.47
N LEU A 402 -9.52 -5.66 13.82
CA LEU A 402 -9.85 -7.09 13.95
C LEU A 402 -8.78 -8.03 13.37
N ALA A 403 -8.06 -7.59 12.33
CA ALA A 403 -6.94 -8.33 11.75
C ALA A 403 -5.60 -8.01 12.41
N ASP A 404 -5.55 -7.04 13.32
CA ASP A 404 -4.31 -6.55 13.92
C ASP A 404 -3.94 -7.35 15.17
N THR A 405 -2.97 -8.25 15.04
CA THR A 405 -2.49 -9.09 16.14
C THR A 405 -1.72 -8.29 17.20
N ALA A 406 -1.14 -7.15 16.83
CA ALA A 406 -0.43 -6.27 17.76
C ALA A 406 -1.37 -5.55 18.73
N ARG A 407 -2.66 -5.39 18.35
CA ARG A 407 -3.67 -4.67 19.12
C ARG A 407 -4.95 -5.51 19.22
N PRO A 408 -4.97 -6.54 20.09
CA PRO A 408 -6.15 -7.38 20.23
C PRO A 408 -7.33 -6.54 20.72
N THR A 409 -8.49 -6.76 20.10
CA THR A 409 -9.75 -6.11 20.50
C THR A 409 -10.64 -7.06 21.28
N VAL A 410 -11.40 -6.52 22.23
CA VAL A 410 -12.42 -7.23 23.01
C VAL A 410 -13.79 -6.59 22.80
N ILE A 411 -14.86 -7.35 23.01
CA ILE A 411 -16.23 -6.84 22.85
C ILE A 411 -16.63 -6.07 24.11
N ALA A 412 -16.77 -4.75 24.01
CA ALA A 412 -17.24 -3.86 25.07
C ALA A 412 -18.76 -3.98 25.30
N GLY A 413 -19.50 -4.31 24.25
CA GLY A 413 -20.96 -4.37 24.29
C GLY A 413 -21.57 -4.60 22.91
N TYR A 414 -22.86 -4.34 22.81
CA TYR A 414 -23.63 -4.50 21.57
C TYR A 414 -24.56 -3.33 21.37
N ARG A 415 -24.73 -2.94 20.11
CA ARG A 415 -25.69 -1.92 19.68
C ARG A 415 -26.89 -2.56 18.99
N CYS A 416 -28.10 -2.19 19.38
CA CYS A 416 -29.31 -2.68 18.74
C CYS A 416 -29.42 -2.11 17.32
N GLU A 417 -29.64 -2.98 16.33
CA GLU A 417 -29.78 -2.58 14.94
C GLU A 417 -31.08 -1.81 14.67
N GLY A 418 -32.16 -2.11 15.39
CA GLY A 418 -33.47 -1.48 15.15
C GLY A 418 -33.65 -0.10 15.78
N CYS A 419 -33.12 0.15 16.99
CA CYS A 419 -33.31 1.41 17.72
C CYS A 419 -32.03 2.06 18.25
N GLY A 420 -30.87 1.46 17.98
CA GLY A 420 -29.58 2.05 18.30
C GLY A 420 -29.18 2.04 19.77
N ILE A 421 -29.97 1.44 20.68
CA ILE A 421 -29.59 1.34 22.11
C ILE A 421 -28.29 0.55 22.29
N THR A 422 -27.49 0.95 23.28
CA THR A 422 -26.25 0.26 23.63
C THR A 422 -26.42 -0.53 24.92
N VAL A 423 -25.94 -1.78 24.91
CA VAL A 423 -25.90 -2.66 26.07
C VAL A 423 -24.46 -3.09 26.29
N SER A 424 -23.90 -2.79 27.46
CA SER A 424 -22.55 -3.21 27.85
C SER A 424 -22.46 -4.73 27.98
N GLU A 425 -21.26 -5.30 27.84
CA GLU A 425 -21.07 -6.75 27.99
C GLU A 425 -21.45 -7.24 29.39
N ALA A 426 -21.19 -6.44 30.43
CA ALA A 426 -21.58 -6.72 31.81
C ALA A 426 -23.11 -6.73 31.98
N ALA A 427 -23.82 -5.74 31.44
CA ALA A 427 -25.28 -5.70 31.47
C ALA A 427 -25.90 -6.86 30.69
N ARG A 428 -25.34 -7.21 29.52
CA ARG A 428 -25.75 -8.37 28.74
C ARG A 428 -25.66 -9.66 29.55
N LYS A 429 -24.55 -9.88 30.27
CA LYS A 429 -24.34 -11.05 31.13
C LYS A 429 -25.37 -11.09 32.27
N LYS A 430 -25.60 -9.96 32.93
CA LYS A 430 -26.57 -9.83 34.04
C LYS A 430 -28.02 -10.11 33.60
N GLU A 431 -28.44 -9.53 32.48
CA GLU A 431 -29.81 -9.65 31.94
C GLU A 431 -29.98 -10.88 31.04
N LYS A 432 -28.94 -11.70 30.87
CA LYS A 432 -28.91 -12.91 30.01
C LYS A 432 -29.36 -12.63 28.57
N LEU A 433 -29.14 -11.41 28.06
CA LEU A 433 -29.52 -11.02 26.71
C LEU A 433 -28.68 -11.81 25.69
N GLY A 434 -29.34 -12.66 24.89
CA GLY A 434 -28.67 -13.55 23.94
C GLY A 434 -27.98 -14.77 24.57
N GLY A 435 -28.35 -15.13 25.81
CA GLY A 435 -27.80 -16.26 26.55
C GLY A 435 -26.47 -15.96 27.25
N ALA A 436 -25.96 -16.91 28.05
CA ALA A 436 -24.75 -16.71 28.87
C ALA A 436 -23.54 -16.20 28.05
N ASN A 437 -23.32 -16.81 26.88
CA ASN A 437 -22.16 -16.52 26.02
C ASN A 437 -22.44 -15.50 24.91
N GLY A 438 -23.65 -14.93 24.83
CA GLY A 438 -23.99 -13.90 23.84
C GLY A 438 -24.21 -14.41 22.41
N LYS A 439 -24.00 -15.71 22.13
CA LYS A 439 -24.20 -16.32 20.81
C LYS A 439 -25.61 -16.11 20.24
N GLY A 440 -26.61 -15.95 21.11
CA GLY A 440 -28.01 -15.73 20.73
C GLY A 440 -28.40 -14.27 20.54
N ILE A 441 -27.48 -13.30 20.69
CA ILE A 441 -27.82 -11.87 20.74
C ILE A 441 -28.51 -11.40 19.46
N ALA A 442 -28.10 -11.89 18.30
CA ALA A 442 -28.71 -11.55 17.01
C ALA A 442 -30.22 -11.83 16.96
N LYS A 443 -30.67 -12.87 17.68
CA LYS A 443 -32.08 -13.29 17.72
C LYS A 443 -32.81 -12.80 18.97
N ALA A 444 -32.10 -12.21 19.94
CA ALA A 444 -32.71 -11.72 21.17
C ALA A 444 -33.67 -10.56 20.88
N THR A 445 -34.73 -10.44 21.68
CA THR A 445 -35.68 -9.33 21.58
C THR A 445 -35.10 -8.09 22.25
N CYS A 446 -35.08 -6.97 21.54
CA CYS A 446 -34.64 -5.69 22.09
C CYS A 446 -35.64 -5.18 23.14
N PRO A 447 -35.17 -4.78 24.34
CA PRO A 447 -36.05 -4.30 25.42
C PRO A 447 -36.80 -3.01 25.05
N LYS A 448 -36.21 -2.13 24.23
CA LYS A 448 -36.80 -0.83 23.87
C LYS A 448 -37.77 -0.94 22.69
N CYS A 449 -37.36 -1.58 21.59
CA CYS A 449 -38.15 -1.58 20.35
C CYS A 449 -38.87 -2.89 20.05
N LYS A 450 -38.71 -3.93 20.89
CA LYS A 450 -39.31 -5.27 20.73
C LYS A 450 -38.99 -6.00 19.41
N LYS A 451 -38.11 -5.45 18.57
CA LYS A 451 -37.57 -6.11 17.37
C LYS A 451 -36.35 -6.97 17.72
N LYS A 452 -35.89 -7.80 16.78
CA LYS A 452 -34.61 -8.54 16.91
C LYS A 452 -33.47 -7.55 17.16
N PHE A 453 -32.57 -7.89 18.08
CA PHE A 453 -31.50 -7.00 18.50
C PHE A 453 -30.46 -6.77 17.40
N GLY A 454 -30.17 -7.79 16.60
CA GLY A 454 -29.13 -7.76 15.56
C GLY A 454 -27.73 -8.09 16.09
N ASN A 455 -26.73 -8.12 15.20
CA ASN A 455 -25.35 -8.48 15.53
C ASN A 455 -24.38 -7.32 15.22
N LYS A 456 -24.48 -6.24 15.99
CA LYS A 456 -23.55 -5.10 15.92
C LYS A 456 -22.69 -5.04 17.20
N PRO A 457 -21.64 -5.86 17.32
CA PRO A 457 -20.72 -5.79 18.44
C PRO A 457 -19.97 -4.46 18.44
N LEU A 458 -19.74 -3.94 19.63
CA LEU A 458 -18.91 -2.78 19.89
C LEU A 458 -17.58 -3.28 20.43
N TYR A 459 -16.48 -2.97 19.75
CA TYR A 459 -15.14 -3.40 20.15
C TYR A 459 -14.41 -2.28 20.91
N THR A 460 -13.54 -2.67 21.83
CA THR A 460 -12.60 -1.79 22.54
C THR A 460 -11.27 -2.52 22.68
N PHE A 461 -10.22 -1.81 23.09
CA PHE A 461 -9.01 -2.46 23.55
C PHE A 461 -9.24 -3.07 24.94
N PRO A 462 -8.60 -4.20 25.26
CA PRO A 462 -8.58 -4.71 26.63
C PRO A 462 -8.11 -3.57 27.52
N GLU A 463 -8.93 -3.22 28.50
CA GLU A 463 -8.56 -2.26 29.51
C GLU A 463 -7.36 -2.90 30.22
N ALA A 464 -6.16 -2.35 30.01
CA ALA A 464 -5.04 -2.64 30.90
C ALA A 464 -5.58 -2.37 32.30
N GLU A 465 -5.42 -3.30 33.24
CA GLU A 465 -5.93 -3.18 34.61
C GLU A 465 -5.29 -1.96 35.30
N SER A 466 -5.71 -0.76 34.94
CA SER A 466 -5.50 0.44 35.70
C SER A 466 -6.44 0.29 36.87
N GLY A 467 -5.86 -0.06 38.02
CA GLY A 467 -6.58 -0.14 39.28
C GLY A 467 -7.48 1.09 39.49
N PRO A 468 -8.56 0.94 40.26
CA PRO A 468 -9.56 1.99 40.43
C PRO A 468 -8.86 3.31 40.75
N SER A 469 -8.96 4.27 39.84
CA SER A 469 -8.65 5.67 40.13
C SER A 469 -9.66 6.12 41.18
N ILE A 470 -9.31 5.90 42.44
CA ILE A 470 -9.97 6.52 43.58
C ILE A 470 -9.74 8.01 43.39
N SER A 471 -10.79 8.68 42.93
CA SER A 471 -10.89 10.13 42.90
C SER A 471 -10.66 10.60 44.33
N GLY A 472 -9.51 11.25 44.56
CA GLY A 472 -9.19 11.87 45.82
C GLY A 472 -10.14 13.03 46.08
N GLU A 473 -11.26 12.73 46.73
CA GLU A 473 -12.12 13.71 47.37
C GLU A 473 -11.31 14.35 48.50
N THR A 474 -10.79 15.55 48.25
CA THR A 474 -10.05 16.34 49.24
C THR A 474 -11.04 16.80 50.30
N PRO A 475 -10.93 16.41 51.57
CA PRO A 475 -11.81 16.93 52.61
C PRO A 475 -11.45 18.39 52.87
N ALA A 476 -12.45 19.25 52.73
CA ALA A 476 -12.38 20.67 53.06
C ALA A 476 -11.92 20.85 54.52
N ALA A 477 -10.81 21.57 54.70
CA ALA A 477 -10.40 22.08 56.00
C ALA A 477 -11.46 23.05 56.52
N LYS A 478 -12.07 22.74 57.67
CA LYS A 478 -12.85 23.68 58.47
C LYS A 478 -11.90 24.45 59.39
N ALA A 479 -12.03 25.78 59.27
CA ALA A 479 -11.82 26.87 60.24
C ALA A 479 -10.84 26.66 61.39
#